data_AF-A0AAD5REZ3-F1
#
_entry.id   AF-A0AAD5REZ3-F1
#
_cell.length_a   1.000
_cell.length_b   1.000
_cell.length_c   1.000
_cell.angle_alpha   90.00
_cell.angle_beta   90.00
_cell.angle_gamma   90.00
#
_symmetry.space_group_name_H-M   'P 1'
#
loop_
_entity.id
_entity.type
_entity.pdbx_description
1 polymer ?
#
loop_
_entity_poly.entity_id
_entity_poly.type
_entity_poly.pdbx_seq_one_letter_code
_entity_poly.pdbx_strand_id
1 'polypeptide(L)'
;MKDLLPADIPEDFTRAKNRNHTGHLHPIPDNLHFSYGTAGFRQDADVLTFVVFRMGCLAGLRARELNQTVGVMITASHNPASDNGVKIVDPMGEMLATSWEIYASELVNTSDEQLPTSLRDLEVQVSSLDYSSLVITICVFHSLVWRL
;
A
#
# COMPACT_ATOMS: atom_id res chain seq x y z
N MET A 1 -5.97 -19.20 13.07
CA MET A 1 -5.89 -18.08 12.13
C MET A 1 -5.03 -17.02 12.80
N LYS A 2 -3.77 -16.83 12.38
CA LYS A 2 -2.93 -15.75 12.95
C LYS A 2 -3.36 -14.46 12.28
N ASP A 3 -3.77 -13.47 13.07
CA ASP A 3 -4.10 -12.13 12.60
C ASP A 3 -2.86 -11.49 11.98
N LEU A 4 -2.79 -11.51 10.65
CA LEU A 4 -1.70 -10.92 9.86
C LEU A 4 -1.90 -9.42 9.64
N LEU A 5 -3.13 -8.93 9.82
CA LEU A 5 -3.43 -7.51 9.79
C LEU A 5 -3.16 -6.93 11.18
N PRO A 6 -2.49 -5.77 11.24
CA PRO A 6 -2.21 -5.15 12.52
C PRO A 6 -3.54 -4.79 13.20
N ALA A 7 -3.68 -5.16 14.48
CA ALA A 7 -4.85 -4.81 15.28
C ALA A 7 -5.01 -3.28 15.39
N ASP A 8 -3.87 -2.58 15.42
CA ASP A 8 -3.76 -1.12 15.47
C ASP A 8 -2.75 -0.64 14.42
N ILE A 9 -3.01 0.50 13.79
CA ILE A 9 -2.07 1.13 12.87
C ILE A 9 -0.87 1.65 13.68
N PRO A 10 0.38 1.31 13.31
CA PRO A 10 1.52 1.93 13.97
C PRO A 10 1.49 3.44 13.75
N GLU A 11 1.74 4.21 14.82
CA GLU A 11 1.51 5.66 14.83
C GLU A 11 2.17 6.39 13.65
N ASP A 12 3.39 5.99 13.27
CA ASP A 12 4.17 6.59 12.18
C ASP A 12 3.52 6.43 10.79
N PHE A 13 2.47 5.61 10.65
CA PHE A 13 1.68 5.39 9.43
C PHE A 13 0.23 5.82 9.58
N THR A 14 -0.05 6.74 10.51
CA THR A 14 -1.31 7.49 10.58
C THR A 14 -1.19 8.81 9.83
N ARG A 15 -2.29 9.42 9.40
CA ARG A 15 -2.27 10.74 8.75
C ARG A 15 -1.65 11.80 9.64
N ALA A 16 -2.03 11.85 10.92
CA ALA A 16 -1.58 12.87 11.86
C ALA A 16 -0.09 12.73 12.24
N LYS A 17 0.44 11.50 12.27
CA LYS A 17 1.81 11.22 12.71
C LYS A 17 2.69 10.63 11.60
N ASN A 18 2.29 10.75 10.33
CA ASN A 18 3.06 10.25 9.19
C ASN A 18 4.49 10.80 9.24
N ARG A 19 5.47 9.90 9.14
CA ARG A 19 6.88 10.26 8.97
C ARG A 19 7.31 10.00 7.54
N ASN A 20 8.05 10.92 6.94
CA ASN A 20 8.63 10.69 5.62
C ASN A 20 9.71 9.58 5.65
N HIS A 21 10.26 9.27 4.49
CA HIS A 21 11.32 8.27 4.30
C HIS A 21 12.63 8.57 5.05
N THR A 22 12.83 9.79 5.58
CA THR A 22 13.96 10.16 6.46
C THR A 22 13.62 10.12 7.95
N GLY A 23 12.38 9.84 8.31
CA GLY A 23 11.89 9.82 9.70
C GLY A 23 11.40 11.16 10.24
N HIS A 24 11.33 12.21 9.41
CA HIS A 24 10.79 13.51 9.79
C HIS A 24 9.26 13.51 9.75
N LEU A 25 8.62 14.22 10.69
CA LEU A 25 7.17 14.32 10.78
C LEU A 25 6.60 15.17 9.62
N HIS A 26 5.74 14.56 8.81
CA HIS A 26 5.03 15.18 7.70
C HIS A 26 3.56 14.76 7.75
N PRO A 27 2.72 15.44 8.55
CA PRO A 27 1.30 15.10 8.68
C PRO A 27 0.58 15.25 7.34
N ILE A 28 -0.34 14.33 7.07
CA ILE A 28 -1.18 14.32 5.86
C ILE A 28 -2.47 15.10 6.17
N PRO A 29 -2.78 16.18 5.44
CA PRO A 29 -4.03 16.91 5.62
C PRO A 29 -5.27 16.03 5.40
N ASP A 30 -6.31 16.22 6.21
CA ASP A 30 -7.53 15.41 6.12
C ASP A 30 -8.24 15.53 4.77
N ASN A 31 -8.12 16.71 4.13
CA ASN A 31 -8.69 16.97 2.81
C ASN A 31 -7.80 16.54 1.64
N LEU A 32 -6.58 16.04 1.90
CA LEU A 32 -5.73 15.51 0.84
C LEU A 32 -6.27 14.14 0.41
N HIS A 33 -6.64 14.03 -0.86
CA HIS A 33 -7.15 12.80 -1.45
C HIS A 33 -6.13 12.24 -2.44
N PHE A 34 -5.89 10.93 -2.38
CA PHE A 34 -4.97 10.21 -3.24
C PHE A 34 -5.75 9.47 -4.34
N SER A 35 -5.26 9.50 -5.58
CA SER A 35 -5.88 8.79 -6.70
C SER A 35 -4.97 7.69 -7.21
N TYR A 36 -5.51 6.47 -7.33
CA TYR A 36 -4.80 5.37 -7.99
C TYR A 36 -4.95 5.52 -9.50
N GLY A 37 -3.84 5.59 -10.22
CA GLY A 37 -3.84 5.62 -11.69
C GLY A 37 -3.16 4.39 -12.29
N THR A 38 -2.99 4.40 -13.62
CA THR A 38 -2.31 3.34 -14.37
C THR A 38 -0.90 3.02 -13.84
N ALA A 39 -0.26 3.97 -13.17
CA ALA A 39 1.07 3.82 -12.60
C ALA A 39 1.10 3.62 -11.07
N GLY A 40 -0.06 3.37 -10.45
CA GLY A 40 -0.24 3.36 -9.00
C GLY A 40 -0.41 4.76 -8.41
N PHE A 41 -0.07 4.91 -7.13
CA PHE A 41 -0.01 6.21 -6.47
C PHE A 41 1.32 6.90 -6.80
N ARG A 42 1.27 8.19 -7.13
CA ARG A 42 2.44 9.05 -7.32
C ARG A 42 2.22 10.38 -6.64
N GLN A 43 3.17 10.79 -5.82
CA GLN A 43 3.14 12.07 -5.13
C GLN A 43 4.54 12.42 -4.61
N ASP A 44 4.68 13.61 -4.04
CA ASP A 44 5.79 13.99 -3.18
C ASP A 44 6.12 12.86 -2.18
N ALA A 45 7.40 12.53 -2.08
CA ALA A 45 7.85 11.39 -1.30
C ALA A 45 7.66 11.55 0.21
N ASP A 46 7.42 12.76 0.71
CA ASP A 46 7.17 13.02 2.13
C ASP A 46 5.82 12.51 2.62
N VAL A 47 4.83 12.39 1.72
CA VAL A 47 3.49 11.90 2.06
C VAL A 47 3.27 10.43 1.73
N LEU A 48 4.27 9.75 1.13
CA LEU A 48 4.10 8.40 0.60
C LEU A 48 4.33 7.28 1.61
N THR A 49 4.99 7.51 2.75
CA THR A 49 5.25 6.45 3.74
C THR A 49 3.95 5.79 4.23
N PHE A 50 2.97 6.60 4.62
CA PHE A 50 1.60 6.18 4.94
C PHE A 50 0.92 5.42 3.80
N VAL A 51 1.06 5.92 2.56
CA VAL A 51 0.46 5.30 1.36
C VAL A 51 1.06 3.92 1.12
N VAL A 52 2.38 3.79 1.21
CA VAL A 52 3.12 2.54 1.05
C VAL A 52 2.72 1.52 2.12
N PHE A 53 2.53 1.94 3.36
CA PHE A 53 2.03 1.06 4.42
C PHE A 53 0.68 0.43 4.07
N ARG A 54 -0.30 1.26 3.70
CA ARG A 54 -1.65 0.80 3.34
C ARG A 54 -1.64 -0.06 2.07
N MET A 55 -0.80 0.27 1.10
CA MET A 55 -0.56 -0.53 -0.09
C MET A 55 0.09 -1.89 0.21
N GLY A 56 0.95 -1.96 1.24
CA GLY A 56 1.51 -3.22 1.73
C GLY A 56 0.45 -4.16 2.30
N CYS A 57 -0.51 -3.61 3.06
CA CYS A 57 -1.67 -4.38 3.54
C CYS A 57 -2.50 -4.93 2.38
N LEU A 58 -2.82 -4.10 1.38
CA LEU A 58 -3.57 -4.53 0.20
C LEU A 58 -2.83 -5.62 -0.58
N ALA A 59 -1.52 -5.46 -0.79
CA ALA A 59 -0.70 -6.45 -1.48
C ALA A 59 -0.70 -7.81 -0.75
N GLY A 60 -0.67 -7.79 0.58
CA GLY A 60 -0.80 -9.00 1.40
C GLY A 60 -2.16 -9.70 1.23
N LEU A 61 -3.25 -8.92 1.17
CA LEU A 61 -4.59 -9.45 0.89
C LEU A 61 -4.69 -10.03 -0.53
N ARG A 62 -4.12 -9.35 -1.53
CA ARG A 62 -4.07 -9.84 -2.92
C ARG A 62 -3.26 -11.13 -3.04
N ALA A 63 -2.11 -11.20 -2.38
CA ALA A 63 -1.27 -12.40 -2.40
C ALA A 63 -2.00 -13.61 -1.81
N ARG A 64 -2.82 -13.39 -0.78
CA ARG A 64 -3.67 -14.42 -0.17
C ARG A 64 -4.84 -14.82 -1.06
N GLU A 65 -5.51 -13.86 -1.68
CA GLU A 65 -6.64 -14.15 -2.57
C GLU A 65 -6.20 -14.97 -3.80
N LEU A 66 -5.04 -14.64 -4.37
CA LEU A 66 -4.47 -15.38 -5.50
C LEU A 66 -3.71 -16.65 -5.07
N ASN A 67 -3.36 -16.79 -3.79
CA ASN A 67 -2.41 -17.77 -3.29
C ASN A 67 -1.09 -17.79 -4.10
N GLN A 68 -0.59 -16.59 -4.44
CA GLN A 68 0.57 -16.37 -5.31
C GLN A 68 1.37 -15.15 -4.86
N THR A 69 2.64 -15.08 -5.26
CA THR A 69 3.49 -13.92 -4.98
C THR A 69 2.99 -12.68 -5.71
N VAL A 70 2.81 -11.60 -4.95
CA VAL A 70 2.44 -10.27 -5.45
C VAL A 70 3.59 -9.31 -5.16
N GLY A 71 3.94 -8.50 -6.16
CA GLY A 71 5.01 -7.52 -6.08
C GLY A 71 4.51 -6.15 -5.65
N VAL A 72 5.38 -5.41 -4.95
CA VAL A 72 5.19 -3.97 -4.70
C VAL A 72 6.42 -3.23 -5.25
N MET A 73 6.18 -2.29 -6.15
CA MET A 73 7.25 -1.49 -6.75
C MET A 73 7.17 -0.05 -6.27
N ILE A 74 8.27 0.46 -5.72
CA ILE A 74 8.42 1.85 -5.27
C ILE A 74 9.29 2.59 -6.30
N THR A 75 8.70 3.49 -7.07
CA THR A 75 9.42 4.24 -8.12
C THR A 75 8.68 5.49 -8.58
N ALA A 76 9.44 6.56 -8.81
CA ALA A 76 8.97 7.76 -9.49
C ALA A 76 9.12 7.68 -11.02
N SER A 77 9.75 6.63 -11.58
CA SER A 77 10.05 6.51 -13.01
C SER A 77 10.79 7.73 -13.58
N HIS A 78 10.09 8.64 -14.28
CA HIS A 78 10.64 9.86 -14.89
C HIS A 78 10.16 11.14 -14.21
N ASN A 79 9.49 11.01 -13.05
CA ASN A 79 9.06 12.14 -12.24
C ASN A 79 10.28 12.87 -11.61
N PRO A 80 10.08 14.12 -11.14
CA PRO A 80 11.07 14.83 -10.33
C PRO A 80 11.63 13.98 -9.17
N ALA A 81 12.86 14.27 -8.74
CA ALA A 81 13.52 13.54 -7.66
C ALA A 81 12.81 13.67 -6.29
N SER A 82 12.02 14.72 -6.10
CA SER A 82 11.16 14.93 -4.93
C SER A 82 9.96 13.98 -4.89
N ASP A 83 9.55 13.44 -6.04
CA ASP A 83 8.41 12.55 -6.14
C ASP A 83 8.84 11.10 -5.93
N ASN A 84 7.89 10.28 -5.52
CA ASN A 84 7.99 8.84 -5.63
C ASN A 84 6.63 8.24 -6.02
N GLY A 85 6.53 6.92 -6.01
CA GLY A 85 5.26 6.26 -6.22
C GLY A 85 5.29 4.82 -5.76
N VAL A 86 4.11 4.23 -5.66
CA VAL A 86 3.93 2.83 -5.30
C VAL A 86 2.87 2.19 -6.17
N LYS A 87 3.17 1.00 -6.71
CA LYS A 87 2.21 0.18 -7.47
C LYS A 87 2.31 -1.29 -7.05
N ILE A 88 1.22 -2.02 -7.22
CA ILE A 88 1.17 -3.47 -7.05
C ILE A 88 1.33 -4.15 -8.42
N VAL A 89 2.07 -5.25 -8.43
CA VAL A 89 2.33 -6.10 -9.59
C VAL A 89 1.75 -7.48 -9.28
N ASP A 90 0.82 -7.93 -10.10
CA ASP A 90 0.18 -9.24 -9.96
C ASP A 90 1.14 -10.37 -10.46
N PRO A 91 0.85 -11.65 -10.20
CA PRO A 91 1.84 -12.73 -10.25
C PRO A 91 2.55 -12.96 -11.58
N MET A 92 1.93 -12.67 -12.73
CA MET A 92 2.59 -12.85 -14.05
C MET A 92 3.33 -11.57 -14.51
N GLY A 93 3.51 -10.59 -13.63
CA GLY A 93 4.20 -9.33 -13.93
C GLY A 93 3.29 -8.23 -14.49
N GLU A 94 1.98 -8.49 -14.58
CA GLU A 94 0.97 -7.54 -14.97
C GLU A 94 0.67 -6.50 -13.88
N MET A 95 0.00 -5.42 -14.29
CA MET A 95 -0.50 -4.43 -13.35
C MET A 95 -1.58 -5.06 -12.47
N LEU A 96 -1.78 -4.47 -11.28
CA LEU A 96 -2.92 -4.80 -10.43
C LEU A 96 -4.21 -4.87 -11.26
N ALA A 97 -4.97 -5.95 -11.10
CA ALA A 97 -6.27 -6.08 -11.75
C ALA A 97 -7.16 -4.85 -11.50
N THR A 98 -7.82 -4.34 -12.55
CA THR A 98 -8.65 -3.12 -12.46
C THR A 98 -9.75 -3.22 -11.39
N SER A 99 -10.28 -4.43 -11.15
CA SER A 99 -11.25 -4.67 -10.07
C SER A 99 -10.68 -4.43 -8.66
N TRP A 100 -9.36 -4.41 -8.48
CA TRP A 100 -8.67 -4.16 -7.22
C TRP A 100 -8.19 -2.71 -7.04
N GLU A 101 -8.19 -1.90 -8.09
CA GLU A 101 -7.80 -0.47 -8.02
C GLU A 101 -8.74 0.33 -7.11
N ILE A 102 -10.02 -0.08 -7.03
CA ILE A 102 -10.98 0.51 -6.11
C ILE A 102 -10.57 0.31 -4.65
N TYR A 103 -10.11 -0.89 -4.28
CA TYR A 103 -9.65 -1.17 -2.92
C TYR A 103 -8.38 -0.40 -2.58
N ALA A 104 -7.47 -0.20 -3.54
CA ALA A 104 -6.32 0.67 -3.34
C ALA A 104 -6.73 2.11 -3.02
N SER A 105 -7.69 2.64 -3.78
CA SER A 105 -8.21 3.99 -3.58
C SER A 105 -8.97 4.13 -2.25
N GLU A 106 -9.84 3.17 -1.92
CA GLU A 106 -10.61 3.18 -0.68
C GLU A 106 -9.71 3.05 0.55
N LEU A 107 -8.80 2.08 0.57
CA LEU A 107 -7.93 1.85 1.71
C LEU A 107 -6.96 2.99 1.95
N VAL A 108 -6.44 3.67 0.91
CA VAL A 108 -5.54 4.81 1.11
C VAL A 108 -6.26 6.06 1.60
N ASN A 109 -7.53 6.24 1.24
CA ASN A 109 -8.29 7.44 1.59
C ASN A 109 -9.21 7.28 2.82
N THR A 110 -9.43 6.06 3.31
CA THR A 110 -10.20 5.83 4.54
C THR A 110 -9.54 6.45 5.78
N SER A 111 -10.29 6.74 6.83
CA SER A 111 -9.71 7.30 8.05
C SER A 111 -8.80 6.30 8.77
N ASP A 112 -7.93 6.77 9.65
CA ASP A 112 -7.07 5.87 10.44
C ASP A 112 -7.90 4.98 11.38
N GLU A 113 -9.01 5.49 11.90
CA GLU A 113 -9.94 4.73 12.74
C GLU A 113 -10.68 3.64 11.95
N GLN A 114 -10.97 3.90 10.67
CA GLN A 114 -11.73 2.99 9.81
C GLN A 114 -10.87 1.93 9.12
N LEU A 115 -9.57 2.20 8.92
CA LEU A 115 -8.69 1.31 8.16
C LEU A 115 -8.66 -0.14 8.69
N PRO A 116 -8.56 -0.42 10.02
CA PRO A 116 -8.57 -1.80 10.51
C PRO A 116 -9.85 -2.54 10.11
N THR A 117 -11.00 -1.87 10.23
CA THR A 117 -12.31 -2.43 9.83
C THR A 117 -12.37 -2.65 8.32
N SER A 118 -11.97 -1.67 7.51
CA SER A 118 -11.95 -1.81 6.04
C SER A 118 -11.05 -2.95 5.56
N LEU A 119 -9.89 -3.16 6.21
CA LEU A 119 -8.99 -4.27 5.90
C LEU A 119 -9.62 -5.63 6.25
N ARG A 120 -10.36 -5.71 7.36
CA ARG A 120 -11.08 -6.93 7.77
C ARG A 120 -12.25 -7.24 6.87
N ASP A 121 -13.03 -6.23 6.50
CA ASP A 121 -14.16 -6.39 5.57
C ASP A 121 -13.65 -6.91 4.23
N LEU A 122 -12.56 -6.34 3.72
CA LEU A 122 -11.92 -6.81 2.49
C LEU A 122 -11.36 -8.23 2.65
N GLU A 123 -10.70 -8.54 3.77
CA GLU A 123 -10.20 -9.89 4.07
C GLU A 123 -11.33 -10.93 4.00
N VAL A 124 -12.48 -10.66 4.63
CA VAL A 124 -13.64 -11.54 4.63
C VAL A 124 -14.23 -11.66 3.21
N GLN A 125 -14.30 -10.56 2.46
CA GLN A 125 -14.82 -10.56 1.09
C GLN A 125 -13.97 -11.41 0.14
N VAL A 126 -12.64 -11.41 0.31
CA VAL A 126 -11.71 -12.15 -0.58
C VAL A 126 -11.38 -13.55 -0.08
N SER A 127 -11.65 -13.86 1.20
CA SER A 127 -11.37 -15.16 1.81
C SER A 127 -12.37 -16.22 1.39
N SER A 128 -12.18 -16.78 0.19
CA SER A 128 -12.98 -17.92 -0.32
C SER A 128 -12.39 -19.29 -0.01
N LEU A 129 -11.18 -19.39 0.58
CA LEU A 129 -10.51 -20.67 0.85
C LEU A 129 -9.76 -20.67 2.20
N ASP A 130 -9.74 -21.83 2.84
CA ASP A 130 -9.06 -22.11 4.11
C ASP A 130 -7.54 -22.21 3.87
N TYR A 131 -6.79 -21.15 4.18
CA TYR A 131 -5.36 -21.06 3.87
C TYR A 131 -4.46 -21.35 5.08
N SER A 132 -3.60 -22.36 4.92
CA SER A 132 -2.60 -22.82 5.89
C SER A 132 -1.15 -22.42 5.54
N SER A 133 -0.92 -21.68 4.47
CA SER A 133 0.44 -21.33 4.01
C SER A 133 0.67 -19.82 3.92
N LEU A 134 1.86 -19.42 4.40
CA LEU A 134 2.37 -18.05 4.41
C LEU A 134 2.77 -17.68 2.98
N VAL A 135 1.95 -16.90 2.28
CA VAL A 135 2.32 -16.39 0.95
C VAL A 135 3.19 -15.14 1.13
N ILE A 136 4.38 -15.20 0.52
CA ILE A 136 5.46 -14.22 0.70
C ILE A 136 5.21 -13.01 -0.20
N THR A 137 5.06 -11.83 0.40
CA THR A 137 5.27 -10.53 -0.26
C THR A 137 6.77 -10.30 -0.37
N ILE A 138 7.34 -10.24 -1.58
CA ILE A 138 8.76 -9.91 -1.78
C ILE A 138 8.91 -8.45 -2.23
N CYS A 139 9.76 -7.73 -1.51
CA CYS A 139 9.98 -6.28 -1.56
C CYS A 139 10.80 -5.76 -2.75
N VAL A 140 10.30 -4.65 -3.31
CA VAL A 140 10.97 -3.37 -3.62
C VAL A 140 12.19 -3.41 -4.57
N PHE A 141 11.92 -3.18 -5.87
CA PHE A 141 12.89 -2.56 -6.76
C PHE A 141 12.95 -1.05 -6.50
N HIS A 142 13.96 -0.64 -5.74
CA HIS A 142 14.28 0.76 -5.52
C HIS A 142 15.14 1.26 -6.69
N SER A 143 14.53 2.01 -7.62
CA SER A 143 15.34 2.84 -8.53
C SER A 143 15.97 3.93 -7.69
N LEU A 144 17.29 3.88 -7.52
CA LEU A 144 18.13 4.91 -6.92
C LEU A 144 17.86 6.28 -7.58
N VAL A 145 16.90 7.03 -7.06
CA VAL A 145 16.85 8.50 -7.19
C VAL A 145 17.15 9.16 -5.84
N TRP A 146 17.46 8.36 -4.81
CA TRP A 146 17.77 8.80 -3.44
C TRP A 146 19.25 9.14 -3.21
N ARG A 147 19.97 9.51 -4.27
CA ARG A 147 21.35 10.02 -4.20
C ARG A 147 21.50 11.22 -5.12
N LEU A 148 20.93 12.36 -4.73
CA LEU A 148 21.42 13.69 -5.07
C LEU A 148 21.37 14.56 -3.82
#